data_AF-A0A251PCQ2-F1
#
_entry.id   AF-A0A251PCQ2-F1
#
_cell.length_a   1.000
_cell.length_b   1.000
_cell.length_c   1.000
_cell.angle_alpha   90.00
_cell.angle_beta   90.00
_cell.angle_gamma   90.00
#
_symmetry.space_group_name_H-M   'P 1'
#
loop_
_entity.id
_entity.type
_entity.pdbx_description
1 polymer ?
#
loop_
_entity_poly.entity_id
_entity_poly.type
_entity_poly.pdbx_seq_one_letter_code
_entity_poly.pdbx_strand_id
1 'polypeptide(L)'
;MPRGDLYNFLKIRDAIDSVGEKVNLIGVVLECGFPRKTKGTDWFCSVRIIDETHQDPGLPVNVFTQTRNQLPRILSVGDIIQFQRVSMKIHDDKINAVFYKKYSSFAIYEGRDGRNLVPYQTYETFREKDLDKNFVIYLRRWLQNFQFDEGANYFSLLREINGGESFNLVCKIIHIHEGAGNEWMAFVWDGTDAPPSNILQKLEDEMHHPLPLHLESLPLPRDTLCSFPSVGTVLRVVSQDIENDNLRLLKTGEWVKFLNLLCEVHAGLWRCVLTPFTKLRYTPNEDRLKIERQRLYDERLSRSPQSLRRMPFWSLPWPSQVTEVDGDDDDDHVIFLTLMDVLTSSEVTASFKCVVRVIAAFPWQAKDFCFPAGIDRIRLTLEDSTARIHAFLYAEDGVKFFDGQSSVKALESKLNALLGVIADNDGEQNDTRRNPPWVQICLKSQSDKSGSRHYRIFGTKLVA
;
A
#
# COMPACT_ATOMS: atom_id res chain seq x y z
N MET A 1 28.54 -20.46 50.38
CA MET A 1 27.19 -19.87 50.28
C MET A 1 26.86 -19.66 48.81
N PRO A 2 25.75 -20.17 48.28
CA PRO A 2 25.34 -19.87 46.91
C PRO A 2 24.89 -18.41 46.87
N ARG A 3 25.45 -17.61 45.96
CA ARG A 3 24.96 -16.26 45.65
C ARG A 3 23.51 -16.41 45.20
N GLY A 4 22.58 -15.84 45.97
CA GLY A 4 21.17 -15.79 45.58
C GLY A 4 21.05 -15.10 44.23
N ASP A 5 20.48 -15.80 43.26
CA ASP A 5 20.07 -15.24 41.98
C ASP A 5 19.09 -14.09 42.26
N LEU A 6 19.57 -12.85 42.21
CA LEU A 6 18.73 -11.66 42.18
C LEU A 6 17.97 -11.69 40.86
N TYR A 7 16.81 -12.35 40.90
CA TYR A 7 15.83 -12.32 39.84
C TYR A 7 15.19 -10.94 39.76
N ASN A 8 16.00 -9.97 39.35
CA ASN A 8 15.61 -8.57 39.27
C ASN A 8 15.45 -8.20 37.80
N PHE A 9 14.28 -7.67 37.47
CA PHE A 9 14.05 -6.93 36.24
C PHE A 9 14.49 -5.49 36.48
N LEU A 10 15.29 -4.96 35.55
CA LEU A 10 15.60 -3.54 35.53
C LEU A 10 14.52 -2.80 34.75
N LYS A 11 14.19 -1.59 35.22
CA LYS A 11 13.49 -0.61 34.38
C LYS A 11 14.39 -0.22 33.21
N ILE A 12 13.79 0.13 32.09
CA ILE A 12 14.54 0.40 30.86
C ILE A 12 15.52 1.55 31.08
N ARG A 13 15.14 2.58 31.83
CA ARG A 13 16.03 3.69 32.17
C ARG A 13 17.31 3.22 32.88
N ASP A 14 17.18 2.37 33.89
CA ASP A 14 18.33 1.86 34.65
C ASP A 14 19.17 0.87 33.83
N ALA A 15 18.53 0.13 32.93
CA ALA A 15 19.23 -0.78 32.02
C ALA A 15 20.14 -0.04 31.03
N ILE A 16 19.73 1.13 30.56
CA ILE A 16 20.53 1.98 29.66
C ILE A 16 21.85 2.39 30.32
N ASP A 17 21.87 2.60 31.63
CA ASP A 17 23.08 2.93 32.39
C ASP A 17 23.98 1.72 32.67
N SER A 18 23.50 0.50 32.40
CA SER A 18 24.18 -0.77 32.68
C SER A 18 24.95 -1.32 31.48
N VAL A 19 25.57 -0.45 30.66
CA VAL A 19 26.33 -0.85 29.47
C VAL A 19 27.45 -1.83 29.84
N GLY A 20 27.56 -2.93 29.08
CA GLY A 20 28.53 -4.00 29.33
C GLY A 20 27.98 -5.14 30.19
N GLU A 21 26.89 -4.90 30.93
CA GLU A 21 26.28 -5.89 31.80
C GLU A 21 25.20 -6.75 31.10
N LYS A 22 24.85 -7.85 31.76
CA LYS A 22 23.71 -8.70 31.37
C LYS A 22 22.53 -8.43 32.29
N VAL A 23 21.40 -8.07 31.70
CA VAL A 23 20.23 -7.61 32.44
C VAL A 23 18.98 -8.39 32.03
N ASN A 24 17.97 -8.40 32.90
CA ASN A 24 16.63 -8.89 32.58
C ASN A 24 15.73 -7.68 32.35
N LEU A 25 14.98 -7.69 31.25
CA LEU A 25 14.12 -6.59 30.82
C LEU A 25 12.71 -7.10 30.55
N ILE A 26 11.72 -6.27 30.80
CA ILE A 26 10.36 -6.52 30.37
C ILE A 26 9.76 -5.19 29.90
N GLY A 27 9.05 -5.22 28.78
CA GLY A 27 8.47 -4.01 28.23
C GLY A 27 7.40 -4.32 27.20
N VAL A 28 6.63 -3.28 26.88
CA VAL A 28 5.65 -3.30 25.79
C VAL A 28 6.40 -3.11 24.47
N VAL A 29 6.07 -3.91 23.46
CA VAL A 29 6.64 -3.78 22.11
C VAL A 29 6.05 -2.56 21.42
N LEU A 30 6.86 -1.52 21.23
CA LEU A 30 6.49 -0.30 20.50
C LEU A 30 6.70 -0.46 18.99
N GLU A 31 7.76 -1.13 18.58
CA GLU A 31 8.05 -1.41 17.16
C GLU A 31 8.61 -2.83 17.00
N CYS A 32 8.32 -3.46 15.86
CA CYS A 32 9.02 -4.67 15.44
C CYS A 32 9.42 -4.61 13.97
N GLY A 33 10.62 -5.07 13.67
CA GLY A 33 11.08 -5.29 12.30
C GLY A 33 10.66 -6.66 11.79
N PHE A 34 10.73 -6.85 10.48
CA PHE A 34 10.48 -8.15 9.87
C PHE A 34 11.68 -9.11 10.03
N PRO A 35 11.43 -10.41 10.30
CA PRO A 35 12.47 -11.43 10.29
C PRO A 35 13.26 -11.44 8.97
N ARG A 36 14.60 -11.49 9.09
CA ARG A 36 15.48 -11.58 7.92
C ARG A 36 16.74 -12.38 8.23
N LYS A 37 17.35 -12.93 7.19
CA LYS A 37 18.67 -13.53 7.30
C LYS A 37 19.74 -12.44 7.38
N THR A 38 20.73 -12.61 8.25
CA THR A 38 21.90 -11.71 8.28
C THR A 38 22.88 -12.07 7.16
N LYS A 39 23.92 -11.24 6.95
CA LYS A 39 25.06 -11.60 6.09
C LYS A 39 25.86 -12.81 6.63
N GLY A 40 25.71 -13.11 7.92
CA GLY A 40 26.31 -14.29 8.56
C GLY A 40 25.39 -15.51 8.49
N THR A 41 25.48 -16.35 9.52
CA THR A 41 24.69 -17.59 9.61
C THR A 41 23.37 -17.43 10.34
N ASP A 42 23.19 -16.32 11.07
CA ASP A 42 22.05 -16.12 11.96
C ASP A 42 20.88 -15.41 11.27
N TRP A 43 19.69 -15.68 11.80
CA TRP A 43 18.47 -14.92 11.57
C TRP A 43 18.37 -13.77 12.56
N PHE A 44 17.77 -12.68 12.11
CA PHE A 44 17.66 -11.43 12.85
C PHE A 44 16.24 -10.86 12.86
N CYS A 45 15.84 -10.32 14.00
CA CYS A 45 14.70 -9.43 14.16
C CYS A 45 15.07 -8.34 15.17
N SER A 46 14.55 -7.13 14.97
CA SER A 46 14.69 -6.02 15.91
C SER A 46 13.34 -5.73 16.56
N VAL A 47 13.31 -5.62 17.88
CA VAL A 47 12.13 -5.28 18.67
C VAL A 47 12.47 -4.05 19.49
N ARG A 48 11.65 -3.01 19.44
CA ARG A 48 11.80 -1.84 20.31
C ARG A 48 10.80 -1.95 21.44
N ILE A 49 11.28 -1.86 22.68
CA ILE A 49 10.44 -1.97 23.87
C ILE A 49 10.41 -0.68 24.66
N ILE A 50 9.29 -0.47 25.35
CA ILE A 50 9.06 0.67 26.24
C ILE A 50 8.48 0.21 27.58
N ASP A 51 8.68 1.03 28.59
CA ASP A 51 8.06 0.93 29.90
C ASP A 51 7.70 2.33 30.41
N GLU A 52 7.20 2.44 31.64
CA GLU A 52 6.80 3.74 32.18
C GLU A 52 7.99 4.71 32.38
N THR A 53 9.21 4.19 32.43
CA THR A 53 10.43 4.97 32.69
C THR A 53 11.12 5.45 31.42
N HIS A 54 10.87 4.82 30.27
CA HIS A 54 11.50 5.16 28.99
C HIS A 54 10.60 4.81 27.79
N GLN A 55 9.95 5.84 27.24
CA GLN A 55 8.91 5.71 26.20
C GLN A 55 9.39 6.16 24.82
N ASP A 56 10.18 7.23 24.76
CA ASP A 56 10.73 7.79 23.52
C ASP A 56 12.25 7.98 23.68
N PRO A 57 13.09 7.44 22.78
CA PRO A 57 12.76 6.65 21.59
C PRO A 57 12.44 5.18 21.86
N GLY A 58 12.41 4.74 23.13
CA GLY A 58 12.31 3.33 23.51
C GLY A 58 13.64 2.58 23.32
N LEU A 59 13.79 1.42 23.96
CA LEU A 59 15.01 0.63 23.90
C LEU A 59 14.98 -0.38 22.74
N PRO A 60 15.92 -0.30 21.76
CA PRO A 60 16.07 -1.33 20.74
C PRO A 60 16.66 -2.60 21.34
N VAL A 61 16.03 -3.74 21.05
CA VAL A 61 16.50 -5.09 21.37
C VAL A 61 16.73 -5.85 20.07
N ASN A 62 17.98 -6.23 19.84
CA ASN A 62 18.44 -6.92 18.63
C ASN A 62 18.55 -8.42 18.90
N VAL A 63 17.77 -9.22 18.17
CA VAL A 63 17.63 -10.65 18.43
C VAL A 63 18.23 -11.48 17.32
N PHE A 64 19.23 -12.29 17.67
CA PHE A 64 19.95 -13.18 16.77
C PHE A 64 19.72 -14.64 17.15
N THR A 65 19.23 -15.44 16.20
CA THR A 65 18.94 -16.88 16.40
C THR A 65 19.40 -17.71 15.22
N GLN A 66 19.50 -19.04 15.39
CA GLN A 66 20.00 -19.91 14.32
C GLN A 66 18.95 -20.19 13.25
N THR A 67 17.67 -20.21 13.63
CA THR A 67 16.55 -20.49 12.72
C THR A 67 15.49 -19.41 12.84
N ARG A 68 14.78 -19.13 11.75
CA ARG A 68 13.71 -18.12 11.73
C ARG A 68 12.63 -18.37 12.79
N ASN A 69 12.30 -19.63 13.06
CA ASN A 69 11.22 -20.01 13.98
C ASN A 69 11.53 -19.70 15.44
N GLN A 70 12.82 -19.51 15.78
CA GLN A 70 13.28 -19.14 17.11
C GLN A 70 13.24 -17.63 17.36
N LEU A 71 13.04 -16.81 16.32
CA LEU A 71 12.87 -15.38 16.49
C LEU A 71 11.55 -15.06 17.21
N PRO A 72 11.47 -13.91 17.92
CA PRO A 72 10.22 -13.40 18.44
C PRO A 72 9.20 -13.19 17.32
N ARG A 73 8.02 -13.80 17.47
CA ARG A 73 6.86 -13.67 16.59
C ARG A 73 5.85 -12.79 17.30
N ILE A 74 5.96 -11.49 17.07
CA ILE A 74 5.03 -10.50 17.62
C ILE A 74 3.71 -10.63 16.86
N LEU A 75 2.64 -11.07 17.53
CA LEU A 75 1.33 -11.25 16.90
C LEU A 75 0.54 -9.95 16.84
N SER A 76 0.78 -9.06 17.81
CA SER A 76 0.31 -7.68 17.80
C SER A 76 1.43 -6.79 18.33
N VAL A 77 1.75 -5.71 17.61
CA VAL A 77 2.56 -4.65 18.23
C VAL A 77 1.76 -4.10 19.41
N GLY A 78 2.40 -3.84 20.55
CA GLY A 78 1.75 -3.63 21.85
C GLY A 78 1.72 -4.86 22.76
N ASP A 79 2.11 -6.04 22.26
CA ASP A 79 2.38 -7.21 23.09
C ASP A 79 3.51 -6.94 24.09
N ILE A 80 3.54 -7.71 25.18
CA ILE A 80 4.58 -7.58 26.21
C ILE A 80 5.63 -8.64 25.97
N ILE A 81 6.90 -8.23 25.92
CA ILE A 81 8.02 -9.15 25.79
C ILE A 81 8.95 -9.04 27.00
N GLN A 82 9.27 -10.20 27.55
CA GLN A 82 10.23 -10.39 28.63
C GLN A 82 11.50 -10.98 28.05
N PHE A 83 12.64 -10.39 28.40
CA PHE A 83 13.97 -10.84 28.04
C PHE A 83 14.77 -11.16 29.30
N GLN A 84 15.43 -12.32 29.32
CA GLN A 84 16.37 -12.67 30.38
C GLN A 84 17.80 -12.64 29.83
N ARG A 85 18.72 -12.05 30.61
CA ARG A 85 20.16 -12.03 30.36
C ARG A 85 20.53 -11.49 28.96
N VAL A 86 19.91 -10.40 28.54
CA VAL A 86 20.34 -9.65 27.35
C VAL A 86 21.53 -8.76 27.69
N SER A 87 22.44 -8.56 26.74
CA SER A 87 23.62 -7.71 26.96
C SER A 87 23.37 -6.29 26.51
N MET A 88 23.60 -5.32 27.40
CA MET A 88 23.53 -3.91 27.05
C MET A 88 24.81 -3.49 26.33
N LYS A 89 24.69 -2.89 25.13
CA LYS A 89 25.81 -2.51 24.28
C LYS A 89 25.60 -1.13 23.65
N ILE A 90 26.70 -0.50 23.29
CA ILE A 90 26.73 0.69 22.42
C ILE A 90 27.11 0.23 21.02
N HIS A 91 26.34 0.66 20.02
CA HIS A 91 26.63 0.48 18.60
C HIS A 91 26.26 1.76 17.86
N ASP A 92 27.20 2.33 17.11
CA ASP A 92 27.05 3.61 16.41
C ASP A 92 26.48 4.71 17.32
N ASP A 93 27.09 4.88 18.50
CA ASP A 93 26.70 5.81 19.57
C ASP A 93 25.27 5.63 20.11
N LYS A 94 24.61 4.52 19.78
CA LYS A 94 23.26 4.17 20.25
C LYS A 94 23.28 2.96 21.17
N ILE A 95 22.65 3.10 22.32
CA ILE A 95 22.48 2.02 23.29
C ILE A 95 21.40 1.06 22.79
N ASN A 96 21.71 -0.24 22.82
CA ASN A 96 20.80 -1.31 22.48
C ASN A 96 21.03 -2.52 23.39
N ALA A 97 19.99 -3.33 23.58
CA ALA A 97 20.12 -4.65 24.16
C ALA A 97 20.34 -5.67 23.06
N VAL A 98 21.22 -6.64 23.29
CA VAL A 98 21.49 -7.73 22.35
C VAL A 98 21.15 -9.06 23.00
N PHE A 99 20.28 -9.81 22.33
CA PHE A 99 19.94 -11.18 22.69
C PHE A 99 20.92 -12.14 22.04
N TYR A 100 21.52 -13.01 22.85
CA TYR A 100 22.42 -14.06 22.37
C TYR A 100 21.84 -15.45 22.70
N LYS A 101 21.56 -16.24 21.67
CA LYS A 101 21.06 -17.62 21.75
C LYS A 101 21.77 -18.55 22.74
N LYS A 102 23.04 -18.27 23.09
CA LYS A 102 23.86 -19.06 24.03
C LYS A 102 23.39 -18.94 25.49
N TYR A 103 22.80 -17.82 25.89
CA TYR A 103 22.47 -17.57 27.30
C TYR A 103 21.26 -16.67 27.55
N SER A 104 20.73 -15.99 26.53
CA SER A 104 19.51 -15.20 26.64
C SER A 104 18.29 -16.08 26.39
N SER A 105 17.16 -15.70 26.97
CA SER A 105 15.85 -16.31 26.71
C SER A 105 14.76 -15.23 26.69
N PHE A 106 13.61 -15.52 26.11
CA PHE A 106 12.49 -14.59 26.07
C PHE A 106 11.14 -15.29 26.23
N ALA A 107 10.13 -14.53 26.62
CA ALA A 107 8.73 -14.91 26.63
C ALA A 107 7.86 -13.74 26.15
N ILE A 108 6.81 -14.04 25.40
CA ILE A 108 5.92 -13.03 24.81
C ILE A 108 4.49 -13.30 25.26
N TYR A 109 3.85 -12.24 25.74
CA TYR A 109 2.51 -12.25 26.30
C TYR A 109 1.62 -11.29 25.50
N GLU A 110 0.34 -11.60 25.42
CA GLU A 110 -0.65 -10.66 24.87
C GLU A 110 -0.58 -9.31 25.61
N GLY A 111 -0.72 -8.22 24.86
CA GLY A 111 -0.67 -6.85 25.36
C GLY A 111 -1.91 -6.41 26.14
N ARG A 112 -2.40 -5.20 25.83
CA ARG A 112 -3.48 -4.48 26.54
C ARG A 112 -4.72 -5.33 26.81
N ASP A 113 -5.20 -6.04 25.79
CA ASP A 113 -6.47 -6.78 25.82
C ASP A 113 -6.29 -8.27 26.18
N GLY A 114 -5.08 -8.67 26.55
CA GLY A 114 -4.74 -10.05 26.87
C GLY A 114 -5.43 -10.54 28.14
N ARG A 115 -6.12 -11.68 28.06
CA ARG A 115 -6.83 -12.28 29.20
C ARG A 115 -5.95 -13.24 30.00
N ASN A 116 -5.07 -13.95 29.31
CA ASN A 116 -4.22 -14.97 29.90
C ASN A 116 -2.89 -14.36 30.37
N LEU A 117 -2.31 -14.93 31.42
CA LEU A 117 -0.96 -14.59 31.91
C LEU A 117 0.09 -15.61 31.45
N VAL A 118 -0.28 -16.44 30.47
CA VAL A 118 0.60 -17.46 29.88
C VAL A 118 1.22 -16.87 28.62
N PRO A 119 2.54 -17.00 28.42
CA PRO A 119 3.16 -16.54 27.20
C PRO A 119 2.71 -17.39 26.02
N TYR A 120 2.34 -16.76 24.90
CA TYR A 120 1.97 -17.48 23.68
C TYR A 120 3.20 -17.98 22.91
N GLN A 121 4.39 -17.42 23.20
CA GLN A 121 5.66 -17.87 22.67
C GLN A 121 6.76 -17.74 23.73
N THR A 122 7.60 -18.77 23.85
CA THR A 122 8.81 -18.75 24.67
C THR A 122 10.00 -19.23 23.87
N TYR A 123 11.18 -18.71 24.19
CA TYR A 123 12.43 -19.31 23.74
C TYR A 123 12.70 -20.62 24.50
N GLU A 124 13.36 -21.60 23.87
CA GLU A 124 13.52 -22.97 24.39
C GLU A 124 14.08 -23.06 25.82
N THR A 125 14.97 -22.13 26.19
CA THR A 125 15.63 -22.09 27.50
C THR A 125 14.91 -21.23 28.54
N PHE A 126 13.76 -20.65 28.18
CA PHE A 126 12.99 -19.80 29.09
C PHE A 126 12.39 -20.62 30.24
N ARG A 127 12.48 -20.07 31.45
CA ARG A 127 11.88 -20.64 32.67
C ARG A 127 11.03 -19.56 33.32
N GLU A 128 9.72 -19.76 33.28
CA GLU A 128 8.75 -18.87 33.91
C GLU A 128 8.93 -18.90 35.44
N LYS A 129 8.79 -17.73 36.06
CA LYS A 129 8.76 -17.60 37.52
C LYS A 129 7.44 -16.96 37.96
N ASP A 130 6.96 -17.28 39.15
CA ASP A 130 5.68 -16.76 39.65
C ASP A 130 5.61 -15.23 39.67
N LEU A 131 6.75 -14.56 39.90
CA LEU A 131 6.85 -13.10 39.90
C LEU A 131 6.66 -12.47 38.50
N ASP A 132 6.84 -13.23 37.41
CA ASP A 132 6.74 -12.71 36.02
C ASP A 132 5.35 -12.17 35.73
N LYS A 133 4.34 -12.85 36.25
CA LYS A 133 2.93 -12.50 36.11
C LYS A 133 2.63 -11.11 36.65
N ASN A 134 3.30 -10.70 37.73
CA ASN A 134 3.10 -9.37 38.33
C ASN A 134 3.58 -8.25 37.40
N PHE A 135 4.69 -8.46 36.69
CA PHE A 135 5.19 -7.47 35.73
C PHE A 135 4.28 -7.35 34.50
N VAL A 136 3.74 -8.47 34.01
CA VAL A 136 2.77 -8.47 32.91
C VAL A 136 1.50 -7.73 33.30
N ILE A 137 0.93 -8.02 34.49
CA ILE A 137 -0.25 -7.31 35.02
C ILE A 137 0.02 -5.81 35.11
N TYR A 138 1.18 -5.43 35.64
CA TYR A 138 1.57 -4.04 35.78
C TYR A 138 1.64 -3.33 34.42
N LEU A 139 2.35 -3.89 33.44
CA LEU A 139 2.49 -3.28 32.11
C LEU A 139 1.17 -3.18 31.37
N ARG A 140 0.27 -4.17 31.49
CA ARG A 140 -1.08 -4.08 30.92
C ARG A 140 -1.87 -2.90 31.52
N ARG A 141 -1.81 -2.72 32.84
CA ARG A 141 -2.46 -1.59 33.53
C ARG A 141 -1.87 -0.26 33.10
N TRP A 142 -0.55 -0.18 32.94
CA TRP A 142 0.11 1.02 32.43
C TRP A 142 -0.34 1.34 30.99
N LEU A 143 -0.38 0.33 30.12
CA LEU A 143 -0.77 0.47 28.71
C LEU A 143 -2.21 0.96 28.50
N GLN A 144 -3.11 0.76 29.47
CA GLN A 144 -4.48 1.29 29.43
C GLN A 144 -4.53 2.82 29.44
N ASN A 145 -3.57 3.47 30.11
CA ASN A 145 -3.50 4.94 30.24
C ASN A 145 -2.44 5.56 29.34
N PHE A 146 -1.65 4.73 28.65
CA PHE A 146 -0.58 5.19 27.80
C PHE A 146 -1.13 5.76 26.48
N GLN A 147 -0.78 7.01 26.20
CA GLN A 147 -0.98 7.63 24.89
C GLN A 147 0.40 7.96 24.32
N PHE A 148 0.70 7.41 23.16
CA PHE A 148 1.92 7.74 22.44
C PHE A 148 1.64 8.92 21.52
N ASP A 149 2.31 10.05 21.76
CA ASP A 149 2.22 11.21 20.89
C ASP A 149 3.31 11.11 19.80
N GLU A 150 2.88 10.81 18.59
CA GLU A 150 3.77 10.57 17.45
C GLU A 150 4.08 11.84 16.66
N GLY A 151 3.41 12.96 16.97
CA GLY A 151 3.43 14.18 16.17
C GLY A 151 2.57 14.06 14.91
N ALA A 152 1.79 15.11 14.60
CA ALA A 152 0.77 15.09 13.56
C ALA A 152 1.30 14.80 12.13
N ASN A 153 2.56 15.13 11.85
CA ASN A 153 3.15 15.06 10.50
C ASN A 153 4.10 13.86 10.31
N TYR A 154 4.13 12.91 11.25
CA TYR A 154 5.07 11.80 11.18
C TYR A 154 4.63 10.71 10.18
N PHE A 155 3.33 10.62 9.87
CA PHE A 155 2.75 9.65 8.94
C PHE A 155 2.04 10.33 7.78
N SER A 156 2.47 10.02 6.56
CA SER A 156 1.92 10.60 5.33
C SER A 156 0.63 9.90 4.89
N LEU A 157 -0.16 10.60 4.08
CA LEU A 157 -1.29 10.03 3.34
C LEU A 157 -0.80 9.41 2.02
N LEU A 158 -1.53 8.43 1.47
CA LEU A 158 -1.20 7.90 0.14
C LEU A 158 -1.26 8.98 -0.94
N ARG A 159 -2.11 10.00 -0.78
CA ARG A 159 -2.11 11.17 -1.67
C ARG A 159 -0.82 11.99 -1.63
N GLU A 160 0.02 11.85 -0.61
CA GLU A 160 1.22 12.68 -0.44
C GLU A 160 2.51 11.98 -0.87
N ILE A 161 2.41 10.73 -1.36
CA ILE A 161 3.59 9.95 -1.71
C ILE A 161 4.36 10.56 -2.89
N ASN A 162 5.68 10.43 -2.82
CA ASN A 162 6.62 10.77 -3.87
C ASN A 162 7.49 9.53 -4.16
N GLY A 163 8.05 9.45 -5.37
CA GLY A 163 8.86 8.31 -5.78
C GLY A 163 10.29 8.41 -5.25
N GLY A 164 10.86 7.27 -4.81
CA GLY A 164 12.28 7.16 -4.47
C GLY A 164 12.63 7.49 -3.01
N GLU A 165 11.66 7.90 -2.20
CA GLU A 165 11.85 8.19 -0.78
C GLU A 165 11.16 7.15 0.11
N SER A 166 11.67 7.00 1.33
CA SER A 166 11.02 6.19 2.36
C SER A 166 10.08 7.06 3.19
N PHE A 167 8.90 6.54 3.52
CA PHE A 167 7.90 7.25 4.30
C PHE A 167 7.22 6.35 5.34
N ASN A 168 6.47 6.95 6.26
CA ASN A 168 5.68 6.22 7.23
C ASN A 168 4.20 6.27 6.84
N LEU A 169 3.51 5.13 6.93
CA LEU A 169 2.13 5.00 6.48
C LEU A 169 1.26 4.39 7.57
N VAL A 170 0.09 4.99 7.79
CA VAL A 170 -1.02 4.36 8.52
C VAL A 170 -2.03 3.86 7.48
N CYS A 171 -2.28 2.55 7.46
CA CYS A 171 -3.17 1.97 6.46
C CYS A 171 -3.91 0.75 6.99
N LYS A 172 -5.02 0.42 6.32
CA LYS A 172 -5.74 -0.82 6.50
C LYS A 172 -5.22 -1.87 5.53
N ILE A 173 -4.99 -3.09 6.01
CA ILE A 173 -4.70 -4.24 5.16
C ILE A 173 -6.02 -4.74 4.55
N ILE A 174 -6.18 -4.57 3.25
CA ILE A 174 -7.39 -4.96 2.51
C ILE A 174 -7.33 -6.42 2.09
N HIS A 175 -6.17 -6.89 1.66
CA HIS A 175 -5.98 -8.27 1.20
C HIS A 175 -4.50 -8.66 1.28
N ILE A 176 -4.25 -9.96 1.41
CA ILE A 176 -2.91 -10.53 1.31
C ILE A 176 -2.99 -11.64 0.27
N HIS A 177 -2.22 -11.47 -0.80
CA HIS A 177 -2.18 -12.38 -1.94
C HIS A 177 -0.94 -13.27 -1.88
N GLU A 178 -1.15 -14.56 -2.10
CA GLU A 178 -0.12 -15.56 -2.36
C GLU A 178 -0.14 -15.87 -3.86
N GLY A 179 0.83 -15.31 -4.59
CA GLY A 179 1.01 -15.53 -6.02
C GLY A 179 1.83 -16.78 -6.32
N ALA A 180 1.97 -17.09 -7.61
CA ALA A 180 2.85 -18.16 -8.07
C ALA A 180 4.32 -17.87 -7.67
N GLY A 181 5.11 -18.92 -7.44
CA GLY A 181 6.54 -18.77 -7.16
C GLY A 181 6.88 -18.14 -5.79
N ASN A 182 5.95 -18.16 -4.82
CA ASN A 182 6.12 -17.54 -3.50
C ASN A 182 6.27 -16.00 -3.57
N GLU A 183 5.64 -15.38 -4.55
CA GLU A 183 5.43 -13.94 -4.62
C GLU A 183 4.31 -13.57 -3.64
N TRP A 184 4.63 -12.77 -2.64
CA TRP A 184 3.67 -12.27 -1.66
C TRP A 184 3.41 -10.80 -1.89
N MET A 185 2.14 -10.40 -1.78
CA MET A 185 1.75 -9.01 -1.93
C MET A 185 0.64 -8.66 -0.95
N ALA A 186 0.83 -7.58 -0.20
CA ALA A 186 -0.23 -7.01 0.61
C ALA A 186 -0.87 -5.81 -0.09
N PHE A 187 -2.18 -5.71 0.01
CA PHE A 187 -2.99 -4.63 -0.54
C PHE A 187 -3.37 -3.72 0.61
N VAL A 188 -2.91 -2.48 0.57
CA VAL A 188 -3.08 -1.53 1.66
C VAL A 188 -3.81 -0.28 1.20
N TRP A 189 -4.55 0.34 2.10
CA TRP A 189 -5.42 1.48 1.78
C TRP A 189 -5.56 2.42 2.97
N ASP A 190 -5.61 3.72 2.71
CA ASP A 190 -5.79 4.76 3.74
C ASP A 190 -6.96 5.72 3.47
N GLY A 191 -7.75 5.47 2.41
CA GLY A 191 -8.86 6.33 2.01
C GLY A 191 -8.55 7.39 0.97
N THR A 192 -7.30 7.57 0.57
CA THR A 192 -6.88 8.66 -0.31
C THR A 192 -6.37 8.19 -1.67
N ASP A 193 -6.45 9.07 -2.68
CA ASP A 193 -5.99 8.78 -4.04
C ASP A 193 -4.50 9.12 -4.19
N ALA A 194 -3.69 8.14 -4.56
CA ALA A 194 -2.28 8.36 -4.89
C ALA A 194 -2.14 9.35 -6.06
N PRO A 195 -1.08 10.17 -6.10
CA PRO A 195 -0.84 11.11 -7.18
C PRO A 195 -0.69 10.39 -8.53
N PRO A 196 -1.10 11.02 -9.65
CA PRO A 196 -0.81 10.49 -10.97
C PRO A 196 0.70 10.37 -11.16
N SER A 197 1.18 9.17 -11.47
CA SER A 197 2.56 8.98 -11.88
C SER A 197 2.72 9.22 -13.39
N ASN A 198 3.95 9.49 -13.81
CA ASN A 198 4.28 9.70 -15.22
C ASN A 198 4.52 8.35 -15.92
N ILE A 199 4.19 8.30 -17.20
CA ILE A 199 4.45 7.14 -18.04
C ILE A 199 5.77 7.37 -18.78
N LEU A 200 6.79 6.59 -18.42
CA LEU A 200 8.14 6.69 -19.01
C LEU A 200 8.31 5.79 -20.24
N GLN A 201 7.37 4.87 -20.45
CA GLN A 201 7.40 3.95 -21.58
C GLN A 201 7.01 4.67 -22.88
N LYS A 202 7.78 4.43 -23.94
CA LYS A 202 7.48 4.95 -25.27
C LYS A 202 6.24 4.30 -25.84
N LEU A 203 5.52 5.02 -26.70
CA LEU A 203 4.30 4.51 -27.33
C LEU A 203 4.55 3.27 -28.19
N GLU A 204 5.70 3.21 -28.88
CA GLU A 204 6.10 2.09 -29.73
C GLU A 204 6.26 0.77 -28.95
N ASP A 205 6.64 0.85 -27.67
CA ASP A 205 6.87 -0.32 -26.84
C ASP A 205 5.56 -1.03 -26.48
N GLU A 206 4.40 -0.35 -26.55
CA GLU A 206 3.09 -0.92 -26.20
C GLU A 206 2.73 -2.15 -27.05
N MET A 207 3.27 -2.25 -28.28
CA MET A 207 3.05 -3.40 -29.16
C MET A 207 3.70 -4.69 -28.64
N HIS A 208 4.88 -4.58 -28.05
CA HIS A 208 5.68 -5.73 -27.61
C HIS A 208 5.64 -5.93 -26.08
N HIS A 209 5.48 -4.83 -25.34
CA HIS A 209 5.54 -4.77 -23.89
C HIS A 209 4.37 -3.94 -23.36
N PRO A 210 3.11 -4.40 -23.51
CA PRO A 210 1.96 -3.61 -23.11
C PRO A 210 2.01 -3.24 -21.62
N LEU A 211 1.58 -2.02 -21.29
CA LEU A 211 1.52 -1.59 -19.90
C LEU A 211 0.67 -2.56 -19.06
N PRO A 212 1.16 -3.01 -17.89
CA PRO A 212 0.42 -3.93 -17.05
C PRO A 212 -0.83 -3.23 -16.47
N LEU A 213 -1.93 -3.97 -16.41
CA LEU A 213 -3.15 -3.54 -15.72
C LEU A 213 -3.03 -3.63 -14.19
N HIS A 214 -2.14 -4.51 -13.72
CA HIS A 214 -1.90 -4.78 -12.32
C HIS A 214 -0.46 -5.23 -12.09
N LEU A 215 0.03 -5.09 -10.86
CA LEU A 215 1.40 -5.51 -10.50
C LEU A 215 1.50 -7.01 -10.21
N GLU A 216 0.37 -7.64 -9.89
CA GLU A 216 0.29 -9.09 -9.70
C GLU A 216 0.58 -9.81 -11.02
N SER A 217 1.17 -11.02 -10.96
CA SER A 217 1.42 -11.84 -12.15
C SER A 217 0.14 -12.38 -12.79
N LEU A 218 -0.92 -12.56 -11.99
CA LEU A 218 -2.25 -12.96 -12.42
C LEU A 218 -3.31 -12.01 -11.84
N PRO A 219 -4.41 -11.73 -12.58
CA PRO A 219 -5.48 -10.89 -12.08
C PRO A 219 -6.15 -11.52 -10.86
N LEU A 220 -6.47 -10.69 -9.86
CA LEU A 220 -7.26 -11.14 -8.73
C LEU A 220 -8.67 -11.57 -9.18
N PRO A 221 -9.24 -12.62 -8.55
CA PRO A 221 -10.62 -13.00 -8.78
C PRO A 221 -11.58 -11.84 -8.50
N ARG A 222 -12.67 -11.76 -9.26
CA ARG A 222 -13.68 -10.70 -9.11
C ARG A 222 -14.24 -10.63 -7.69
N ASP A 223 -14.48 -11.78 -7.06
CA ASP A 223 -15.03 -11.82 -5.69
C ASP A 223 -14.07 -11.17 -4.68
N THR A 224 -12.76 -11.28 -4.90
CA THR A 224 -11.76 -10.56 -4.11
C THR A 224 -11.83 -9.05 -4.38
N LEU A 225 -11.92 -8.64 -5.65
CA LEU A 225 -12.04 -7.23 -6.02
C LEU A 225 -13.32 -6.59 -5.46
N CYS A 226 -14.43 -7.34 -5.39
CA CYS A 226 -15.68 -6.87 -4.77
C CYS A 226 -15.56 -6.55 -3.28
N SER A 227 -14.50 -7.01 -2.60
CA SER A 227 -14.21 -6.66 -1.22
C SER A 227 -13.36 -5.38 -1.07
N PHE A 228 -12.80 -4.87 -2.18
CA PHE A 228 -11.93 -3.70 -2.16
C PHE A 228 -12.77 -2.41 -2.07
N PRO A 229 -12.22 -1.35 -1.44
CA PRO A 229 -12.88 -0.06 -1.45
C PRO A 229 -12.98 0.47 -2.89
N SER A 230 -14.14 1.03 -3.23
CA SER A 230 -14.41 1.58 -4.56
C SER A 230 -13.80 2.96 -4.80
N VAL A 231 -13.15 3.56 -3.79
CA VAL A 231 -12.58 4.90 -3.81
C VAL A 231 -11.29 4.91 -2.98
N GLY A 232 -10.29 5.67 -3.41
CA GLY A 232 -8.96 5.65 -2.82
C GLY A 232 -8.08 4.57 -3.45
N THR A 233 -6.78 4.82 -3.47
CA THR A 233 -5.82 3.88 -4.05
C THR A 233 -5.60 2.69 -3.14
N VAL A 234 -5.76 1.48 -3.69
CA VAL A 234 -5.31 0.25 -3.06
C VAL A 234 -3.87 -0.02 -3.52
N LEU A 235 -2.93 0.37 -2.68
CA LEU A 235 -1.50 0.29 -2.95
C LEU A 235 -0.98 -1.13 -2.70
N ARG A 236 -0.04 -1.58 -3.52
CA ARG A 236 0.62 -2.88 -3.36
C ARG A 236 1.88 -2.73 -2.55
N VAL A 237 2.05 -3.60 -1.55
CA VAL A 237 3.27 -3.74 -0.76
C VAL A 237 3.90 -5.08 -1.09
N VAL A 238 5.13 -5.06 -1.58
CA VAL A 238 5.91 -6.26 -1.92
C VAL A 238 7.13 -6.39 -1.02
N SER A 239 7.77 -7.54 -1.08
CA SER A 239 9.08 -7.77 -0.48
C SER A 239 10.12 -7.96 -1.57
N GLN A 240 11.30 -7.36 -1.40
CA GLN A 240 12.41 -7.49 -2.37
C GLN A 240 13.71 -7.91 -1.67
N ASP A 241 14.04 -7.30 -0.55
CA ASP A 241 15.32 -7.50 0.16
C ASP A 241 15.19 -8.32 1.46
N ILE A 242 13.97 -8.75 1.78
CA ILE A 242 13.68 -9.61 2.94
C ILE A 242 12.84 -10.80 2.46
N GLU A 243 12.62 -11.77 3.34
CA GLU A 243 11.84 -12.96 2.97
C GLU A 243 10.41 -12.60 2.57
N ASN A 244 9.98 -13.05 1.39
CA ASN A 244 8.68 -12.67 0.80
C ASN A 244 7.49 -12.99 1.69
N ASP A 245 7.52 -14.15 2.35
CA ASP A 245 6.46 -14.62 3.23
C ASP A 245 6.32 -13.82 4.55
N ASN A 246 7.16 -12.79 4.78
CA ASN A 246 6.98 -11.86 5.91
C ASN A 246 5.63 -11.15 5.88
N LEU A 247 5.03 -10.97 4.69
CA LEU A 247 3.70 -10.40 4.54
C LEU A 247 2.59 -11.28 5.16
N ARG A 248 2.84 -12.60 5.36
CA ARG A 248 1.92 -13.52 6.08
C ARG A 248 1.72 -13.14 7.55
N LEU A 249 2.62 -12.32 8.11
CA LEU A 249 2.52 -11.85 9.49
C LEU A 249 1.45 -10.76 9.66
N LEU A 250 1.03 -10.14 8.55
CA LEU A 250 -0.06 -9.16 8.53
C LEU A 250 -1.41 -9.89 8.54
N LYS A 251 -2.47 -9.19 8.98
CA LYS A 251 -3.83 -9.73 8.96
C LYS A 251 -4.76 -8.82 8.17
N THR A 252 -5.57 -9.45 7.32
CA THR A 252 -6.60 -8.74 6.55
C THR A 252 -7.63 -8.10 7.49
N GLY A 253 -8.01 -6.86 7.20
CA GLY A 253 -8.97 -6.07 7.96
C GLY A 253 -8.36 -5.21 9.06
N GLU A 254 -7.12 -5.49 9.48
CA GLU A 254 -6.43 -4.72 10.53
C GLU A 254 -5.83 -3.42 9.99
N TRP A 255 -5.77 -2.43 10.88
CA TRP A 255 -5.02 -1.19 10.65
C TRP A 255 -3.62 -1.35 11.22
N VAL A 256 -2.63 -0.91 10.46
CA VAL A 256 -1.22 -1.00 10.83
C VAL A 256 -0.50 0.31 10.53
N LYS A 257 0.56 0.55 11.30
CA LYS A 257 1.52 1.63 11.05
C LYS A 257 2.82 1.03 10.54
N PHE A 258 3.17 1.33 9.30
CA PHE A 258 4.47 1.03 8.76
C PHE A 258 5.41 2.22 8.92
N LEU A 259 6.66 1.92 9.28
CA LEU A 259 7.75 2.87 9.31
C LEU A 259 8.73 2.56 8.18
N ASN A 260 9.27 3.59 7.53
CA ASN A 260 10.28 3.47 6.49
C ASN A 260 9.88 2.49 5.37
N LEU A 261 8.69 2.66 4.80
CA LEU A 261 8.32 2.00 3.55
C LEU A 261 8.97 2.73 2.39
N LEU A 262 9.69 2.00 1.53
CA LEU A 262 10.23 2.57 0.30
C LEU A 262 9.11 2.67 -0.74
N CYS A 263 8.92 3.86 -1.33
CA CYS A 263 7.95 4.10 -2.39
C CYS A 263 8.60 4.07 -3.77
N GLU A 264 8.02 3.31 -4.70
CA GLU A 264 8.52 3.17 -6.07
C GLU A 264 7.38 3.27 -7.10
N VAL A 265 7.75 3.58 -8.33
CA VAL A 265 6.85 3.54 -9.50
C VAL A 265 7.34 2.46 -10.45
N HIS A 266 6.46 1.54 -10.80
CA HIS A 266 6.72 0.50 -11.79
C HIS A 266 5.66 0.55 -12.89
N ALA A 267 6.07 0.80 -14.14
CA ALA A 267 5.17 0.95 -15.29
C ALA A 267 4.01 1.94 -15.04
N GLY A 268 4.29 3.04 -14.34
CA GLY A 268 3.31 4.05 -13.94
C GLY A 268 2.38 3.67 -12.78
N LEU A 269 2.59 2.51 -12.14
CA LEU A 269 1.85 2.10 -10.94
C LEU A 269 2.71 2.32 -9.70
N TRP A 270 2.11 2.90 -8.66
CA TRP A 270 2.76 3.00 -7.35
C TRP A 270 2.83 1.64 -6.66
N ARG A 271 3.97 1.38 -6.01
CA ARG A 271 4.15 0.24 -5.11
C ARG A 271 5.03 0.64 -3.92
N CYS A 272 4.88 -0.08 -2.83
CA CYS A 272 5.78 0.00 -1.68
C CYS A 272 6.60 -1.28 -1.56
N VAL A 273 7.83 -1.13 -1.07
CA VAL A 273 8.76 -2.24 -0.84
C VAL A 273 9.08 -2.33 0.65
N LEU A 274 8.93 -3.53 1.22
CA LEU A 274 9.47 -3.86 2.53
C LEU A 274 10.98 -4.00 2.43
N THR A 275 11.69 -3.09 3.09
CA THR A 275 13.16 -3.10 3.17
C THR A 275 13.61 -3.68 4.52
N PRO A 276 14.91 -3.96 4.72
CA PRO A 276 15.45 -4.35 6.02
C PRO A 276 15.24 -3.28 7.13
N PHE A 277 14.92 -2.05 6.76
CA PHE A 277 14.67 -0.94 7.69
C PHE A 277 13.19 -0.71 7.99
N THR A 278 12.31 -1.39 7.25
CA THR A 278 10.86 -1.30 7.46
C THR A 278 10.47 -1.97 8.77
N LYS A 279 9.60 -1.31 9.53
CA LYS A 279 9.09 -1.79 10.81
C LYS A 279 7.59 -1.59 10.92
N LEU A 280 6.95 -2.36 11.77
CA LEU A 280 5.60 -2.11 12.26
C LEU A 280 5.67 -1.33 13.57
N ARG A 281 4.73 -0.40 13.78
CA ARG A 281 4.58 0.37 15.02
C ARG A 281 3.25 0.06 15.72
N TYR A 282 3.25 0.21 17.03
CA TYR A 282 2.08 0.05 17.89
C TYR A 282 0.92 0.91 17.39
N THR A 283 -0.22 0.26 17.17
CA THR A 283 -1.44 0.87 16.66
C THR A 283 -2.60 0.44 17.56
N PRO A 284 -2.93 1.21 18.62
CA PRO A 284 -4.05 0.86 19.49
C PRO A 284 -5.39 0.91 18.75
N ASN A 285 -6.42 0.26 19.31
CA ASN A 285 -7.75 0.24 18.70
C ASN A 285 -8.35 1.64 18.50
N GLU A 286 -8.10 2.53 19.45
CA GLU A 286 -8.55 3.93 19.52
C GLU A 286 -7.50 4.91 18.96
N ASP A 287 -6.64 4.44 18.05
CA ASP A 287 -5.61 5.27 17.43
C ASP A 287 -6.21 6.45 16.65
N ARG A 288 -5.73 7.66 16.94
CA ARG A 288 -6.24 8.89 16.34
C ARG A 288 -6.05 8.92 14.82
N LEU A 289 -4.91 8.43 14.31
CA LEU A 289 -4.63 8.46 12.88
C LEU A 289 -5.55 7.48 12.14
N LYS A 290 -5.80 6.28 12.69
CA LYS A 290 -6.80 5.35 12.14
C LYS A 290 -8.19 6.00 12.03
N ILE A 291 -8.64 6.68 13.10
CA ILE A 291 -9.93 7.37 13.13
C ILE A 291 -9.95 8.49 12.09
N GLU A 292 -8.86 9.26 11.96
CA GLU A 292 -8.74 10.32 10.98
C GLU A 292 -8.81 9.81 9.55
N ARG A 293 -8.08 8.75 9.20
CA ARG A 293 -8.12 8.14 7.86
C ARG A 293 -9.51 7.65 7.49
N GLN A 294 -10.19 6.97 8.43
CA GLN A 294 -11.56 6.52 8.23
C GLN A 294 -12.51 7.72 8.04
N ARG A 295 -12.38 8.75 8.88
CA ARG A 295 -13.19 9.99 8.76
C ARG A 295 -13.00 10.67 7.42
N LEU A 296 -11.78 10.81 6.91
CA LEU A 296 -11.50 11.42 5.61
C LEU A 296 -12.23 10.70 4.47
N TYR A 297 -12.24 9.37 4.50
CA TYR A 297 -12.99 8.56 3.55
C TYR A 297 -14.50 8.74 3.71
N ASP A 298 -15.02 8.65 4.94
CA ASP A 298 -16.46 8.79 5.21
C ASP A 298 -16.98 10.18 4.83
N GLU A 299 -16.20 11.24 5.08
CA GLU A 299 -16.52 12.62 4.69
C GLU A 299 -16.58 12.77 3.15
N ARG A 300 -15.64 12.16 2.42
CA ARG A 300 -15.67 12.14 0.94
C ARG A 300 -16.96 11.49 0.41
N LEU A 301 -17.43 10.40 1.03
CA LEU A 301 -18.62 9.71 0.56
C LEU A 301 -19.95 10.35 1.02
N SER A 302 -19.97 10.99 2.18
CA SER A 302 -21.21 11.54 2.77
C SER A 302 -21.42 13.02 2.47
N ARG A 303 -20.36 13.83 2.50
CA ARG A 303 -20.44 15.30 2.48
C ARG A 303 -20.16 15.89 1.10
N SER A 304 -19.42 15.21 0.24
CA SER A 304 -19.17 15.70 -1.11
C SER A 304 -20.44 15.63 -1.98
N PRO A 305 -20.63 16.58 -2.92
CA PRO A 305 -21.63 16.48 -3.98
C PRO A 305 -21.52 15.12 -4.69
N GLN A 306 -22.65 14.52 -5.07
CA GLN A 306 -22.69 13.15 -5.61
C GLN A 306 -21.73 12.96 -6.80
N SER A 307 -21.62 13.97 -7.66
CA SER A 307 -20.69 14.02 -8.79
C SER A 307 -19.22 13.92 -8.37
N LEU A 308 -18.82 14.51 -7.24
CA LEU A 308 -17.42 14.58 -6.81
C LEU A 308 -16.97 13.38 -5.96
N ARG A 309 -17.90 12.60 -5.38
CA ARG A 309 -17.57 11.52 -4.42
C ARG A 309 -16.57 10.51 -4.96
N ARG A 310 -16.74 10.13 -6.23
CA ARG A 310 -15.98 9.08 -6.91
C ARG A 310 -15.03 9.62 -7.97
N MET A 311 -15.00 10.93 -8.16
CA MET A 311 -14.05 11.54 -9.06
C MET A 311 -12.64 11.48 -8.45
N PRO A 312 -11.58 11.16 -9.22
CA PRO A 312 -10.22 11.16 -8.72
C PRO A 312 -9.84 12.50 -8.10
N PHE A 313 -9.18 12.48 -6.94
CA PHE A 313 -8.79 13.69 -6.22
C PHE A 313 -7.95 14.66 -7.09
N TRP A 314 -7.10 14.10 -7.93
CA TRP A 314 -6.18 14.84 -8.81
C TRP A 314 -6.81 15.37 -10.10
N SER A 315 -8.11 15.17 -10.29
CA SER A 315 -8.89 15.80 -11.35
C SER A 315 -9.84 16.88 -10.82
N LEU A 316 -9.72 17.28 -9.55
CA LEU A 316 -10.53 18.35 -8.96
C LEU A 316 -10.06 19.74 -9.41
N PRO A 317 -10.96 20.73 -9.53
CA PRO A 317 -12.41 20.60 -9.33
C PRO A 317 -13.14 19.96 -10.52
N TRP A 318 -12.50 19.89 -11.70
CA TRP A 318 -13.08 19.29 -12.91
C TRP A 318 -11.98 18.71 -13.82
N PRO A 319 -12.24 17.59 -14.54
CA PRO A 319 -11.30 17.06 -15.52
C PRO A 319 -11.05 18.02 -16.69
N SER A 320 -9.99 17.75 -17.44
CA SER A 320 -9.66 18.50 -18.66
C SER A 320 -10.78 18.42 -19.69
N GLN A 321 -10.90 19.47 -20.50
CA GLN A 321 -11.83 19.53 -21.63
C GLN A 321 -11.27 18.85 -22.89
N VAL A 322 -10.43 17.82 -22.77
CA VAL A 322 -9.90 17.08 -23.94
C VAL A 322 -10.99 16.19 -24.57
N THR A 323 -11.95 15.76 -23.76
CA THR A 323 -13.10 14.94 -24.16
C THR A 323 -14.41 15.63 -23.80
N GLU A 324 -15.43 15.40 -24.61
CA GLU A 324 -16.84 15.73 -24.36
C GLU A 324 -17.65 14.43 -24.39
N VAL A 325 -18.66 14.29 -23.53
CA VAL A 325 -19.53 13.11 -23.50
C VAL A 325 -20.99 13.49 -23.76
N ASP A 326 -21.73 12.59 -24.42
CA ASP A 326 -23.15 12.82 -24.69
C ASP A 326 -23.94 12.98 -23.37
N GLY A 327 -24.81 13.98 -23.29
CA GLY A 327 -25.70 14.20 -22.14
C GLY A 327 -25.15 15.12 -21.05
N ASP A 328 -24.17 15.97 -21.36
CA ASP A 328 -23.67 17.05 -20.47
C ASP A 328 -24.60 18.29 -20.42
N ASP A 329 -25.72 18.30 -21.15
CA ASP A 329 -26.62 19.46 -21.25
C ASP A 329 -27.57 19.67 -20.04
N ASP A 330 -27.71 18.69 -19.13
CA ASP A 330 -28.54 18.77 -17.91
C ASP A 330 -27.67 18.61 -16.63
N ASP A 331 -27.11 19.73 -16.17
CA ASP A 331 -25.94 19.87 -15.29
C ASP A 331 -26.16 19.66 -13.77
N ASP A 332 -27.07 18.77 -13.31
CA ASP A 332 -27.30 18.61 -11.85
C ASP A 332 -27.21 17.17 -11.30
N HIS A 333 -27.12 16.14 -12.16
CA HIS A 333 -27.20 14.73 -11.71
C HIS A 333 -26.14 13.78 -12.28
N VAL A 334 -25.04 14.29 -12.84
CA VAL A 334 -23.97 13.44 -13.35
C VAL A 334 -23.26 12.69 -12.20
N ILE A 335 -23.42 11.37 -12.14
CA ILE A 335 -22.74 10.51 -11.16
C ILE A 335 -21.56 9.83 -11.85
N PHE A 336 -20.35 10.25 -11.50
CA PHE A 336 -19.14 9.53 -11.89
C PHE A 336 -18.97 8.26 -11.06
N LEU A 337 -18.43 7.22 -11.69
CA LEU A 337 -18.07 5.94 -11.06
C LEU A 337 -16.57 5.68 -11.26
N THR A 338 -15.96 4.95 -10.33
CA THR A 338 -14.55 4.54 -10.46
C THR A 338 -14.43 3.31 -11.34
N LEU A 339 -13.23 3.03 -11.84
CA LEU A 339 -12.95 1.80 -12.57
C LEU A 339 -13.11 0.57 -11.67
N MET A 340 -12.91 0.68 -10.35
CA MET A 340 -13.25 -0.38 -9.41
C MET A 340 -14.76 -0.66 -9.37
N ASP A 341 -15.62 0.37 -9.39
CA ASP A 341 -17.08 0.17 -9.52
C ASP A 341 -17.44 -0.55 -10.83
N VAL A 342 -16.78 -0.19 -11.93
CA VAL A 342 -16.96 -0.81 -13.25
C VAL A 342 -16.58 -2.30 -13.22
N LEU A 343 -15.41 -2.63 -12.66
CA LEU A 343 -14.91 -4.00 -12.53
C LEU A 343 -15.82 -4.87 -11.63
N THR A 344 -16.35 -4.28 -10.57
CA THR A 344 -17.12 -4.98 -9.53
C THR A 344 -18.64 -4.90 -9.72
N SER A 345 -19.12 -4.23 -10.77
CA SER A 345 -20.54 -4.14 -11.09
C SER A 345 -21.20 -5.52 -11.18
N SER A 346 -22.35 -5.71 -10.53
CA SER A 346 -23.14 -6.94 -10.62
C SER A 346 -23.79 -7.12 -11.99
N GLU A 347 -24.04 -6.02 -12.71
CA GLU A 347 -24.67 -6.02 -14.01
C GLU A 347 -23.69 -6.40 -15.11
N VAL A 348 -24.08 -7.40 -15.92
CA VAL A 348 -23.27 -7.89 -17.05
C VAL A 348 -23.17 -6.85 -18.16
N THR A 349 -24.25 -6.10 -18.38
CA THR A 349 -24.31 -5.02 -19.37
C THR A 349 -24.82 -3.77 -18.71
N ALA A 350 -23.93 -2.83 -18.49
CA ALA A 350 -24.21 -1.56 -17.85
C ALA A 350 -23.39 -0.45 -18.51
N SER A 351 -23.88 0.79 -18.38
CA SER A 351 -23.20 1.99 -18.85
C SER A 351 -22.70 2.80 -17.65
N PHE A 352 -21.52 3.36 -17.78
CA PHE A 352 -20.82 4.06 -16.71
C PHE A 352 -20.22 5.35 -17.27
N LYS A 353 -20.16 6.39 -16.46
CA LYS A 353 -19.41 7.61 -16.75
C LYS A 353 -18.26 7.71 -15.76
N CYS A 354 -17.04 7.81 -16.26
CA CYS A 354 -15.82 7.75 -15.46
C CYS A 354 -14.92 8.94 -15.77
N VAL A 355 -14.11 9.34 -14.77
CA VAL A 355 -12.98 10.24 -14.98
C VAL A 355 -11.69 9.42 -14.91
N VAL A 356 -10.94 9.39 -15.99
CA VAL A 356 -9.78 8.50 -16.16
C VAL A 356 -8.62 9.22 -16.85
N ARG A 357 -7.44 8.63 -16.80
CA ARG A 357 -6.31 8.92 -17.68
C ARG A 357 -6.24 7.85 -18.76
N VAL A 358 -5.94 8.25 -19.99
CA VAL A 358 -5.63 7.31 -21.08
C VAL A 358 -4.12 7.18 -21.18
N ILE A 359 -3.58 6.05 -20.72
CA ILE A 359 -2.13 5.90 -20.53
C ILE A 359 -1.43 5.23 -21.72
N ALA A 360 -2.16 4.47 -22.54
CA ALA A 360 -1.67 3.84 -23.76
C ALA A 360 -2.80 3.60 -24.77
N ALA A 361 -2.43 3.43 -26.03
CA ALA A 361 -3.30 3.09 -27.14
C ALA A 361 -2.65 2.00 -28.01
N PHE A 362 -3.47 1.07 -28.52
CA PHE A 362 -3.05 0.07 -29.49
C PHE A 362 -4.09 -0.03 -30.63
N PRO A 363 -3.73 0.12 -31.92
CA PRO A 363 -2.42 0.57 -32.39
C PRO A 363 -1.99 1.93 -31.79
N TRP A 364 -0.70 2.20 -31.73
CA TRP A 364 -0.18 3.43 -31.09
C TRP A 364 0.01 4.58 -32.08
N GLN A 365 0.01 4.32 -33.39
CA GLN A 365 0.13 5.35 -34.43
C GLN A 365 -1.23 5.61 -35.08
N ALA A 366 -1.55 6.88 -35.28
CA ALA A 366 -2.80 7.31 -35.91
C ALA A 366 -2.96 6.81 -37.35
N LYS A 367 -1.85 6.60 -38.09
CA LYS A 367 -1.88 6.07 -39.47
C LYS A 367 -2.40 4.63 -39.54
N ASP A 368 -2.28 3.89 -38.45
CA ASP A 368 -2.74 2.50 -38.33
C ASP A 368 -4.20 2.44 -37.86
N PHE A 369 -4.84 3.61 -37.67
CA PHE A 369 -6.28 3.70 -37.49
C PHE A 369 -6.94 3.62 -38.86
N CYS A 370 -7.33 2.42 -39.27
CA CYS A 370 -7.99 2.19 -40.55
C CYS A 370 -9.45 2.67 -40.53
N PHE A 371 -9.71 3.93 -40.87
CA PHE A 371 -11.06 4.45 -41.15
C PHE A 371 -11.12 4.85 -42.64
N PRO A 372 -11.99 4.26 -43.52
CA PRO A 372 -13.40 3.92 -43.28
C PRO A 372 -13.86 2.56 -43.88
N ALA A 373 -13.06 1.50 -43.80
CA ALA A 373 -13.46 0.17 -44.29
C ALA A 373 -12.95 -0.95 -43.37
N GLY A 374 -13.55 -1.13 -42.20
CA GLY A 374 -13.11 -2.20 -41.32
C GLY A 374 -13.73 -2.24 -39.93
N ILE A 375 -13.86 -3.46 -39.44
CA ILE A 375 -14.26 -3.94 -38.10
C ILE A 375 -13.09 -3.66 -37.13
N ASP A 376 -12.39 -2.54 -37.25
CA ASP A 376 -11.10 -2.33 -36.58
C ASP A 376 -11.26 -1.79 -35.16
N ARG A 377 -10.41 -2.30 -34.27
CA ARG A 377 -10.55 -2.21 -32.81
C ARG A 377 -9.35 -1.44 -32.25
N ILE A 378 -9.57 -0.20 -31.81
CA ILE A 378 -8.57 0.54 -31.05
C ILE A 378 -8.75 0.16 -29.58
N ARG A 379 -7.67 -0.32 -28.94
CA ARG A 379 -7.61 -0.58 -27.50
C ARG A 379 -7.00 0.64 -26.81
N LEU A 380 -7.70 1.21 -25.85
CA LEU A 380 -7.18 2.19 -24.92
C LEU A 380 -6.95 1.54 -23.56
N THR A 381 -5.83 1.87 -22.92
CA THR A 381 -5.57 1.51 -21.52
C THR A 381 -5.97 2.69 -20.65
N LEU A 382 -7.01 2.49 -19.85
CA LEU A 382 -7.60 3.49 -18.97
C LEU A 382 -7.11 3.26 -17.54
N GLU A 383 -6.90 4.35 -16.82
CA GLU A 383 -6.48 4.32 -15.42
C GLU A 383 -7.24 5.36 -14.59
N ASP A 384 -7.65 5.00 -13.39
CA ASP A 384 -7.98 5.95 -12.33
C ASP A 384 -7.22 5.62 -11.04
N SER A 385 -7.56 6.26 -9.92
CA SER A 385 -6.88 5.99 -8.65
C SER A 385 -7.11 4.59 -8.11
N THR A 386 -8.06 3.83 -8.64
CA THR A 386 -8.54 2.55 -8.11
C THR A 386 -8.12 1.35 -8.96
N ALA A 387 -8.05 1.48 -10.29
CA ALA A 387 -7.72 0.39 -11.19
C ALA A 387 -7.19 0.84 -12.57
N ARG A 388 -6.69 -0.13 -13.34
CA ARG A 388 -6.50 -0.02 -14.79
C ARG A 388 -7.35 -1.03 -15.52
N ILE A 389 -7.88 -0.65 -16.68
CA ILE A 389 -8.61 -1.56 -17.58
C ILE A 389 -8.23 -1.32 -19.03
N HIS A 390 -8.49 -2.31 -19.87
CA HIS A 390 -8.58 -2.10 -21.31
C HIS A 390 -10.02 -1.77 -21.71
N ALA A 391 -10.18 -0.74 -22.53
CA ALA A 391 -11.44 -0.39 -23.16
C ALA A 391 -11.24 -0.25 -24.67
N PHE A 392 -12.30 -0.49 -25.44
CA PHE A 392 -12.20 -0.62 -26.89
C PHE A 392 -13.11 0.36 -27.61
N LEU A 393 -12.59 0.98 -28.67
CA LEU A 393 -13.35 1.72 -29.66
C LEU A 393 -13.56 0.82 -30.87
N TYR A 394 -14.80 0.75 -31.34
CA TYR A 394 -15.21 -0.12 -32.44
C TYR A 394 -16.21 0.56 -33.35
N ALA A 395 -16.02 0.40 -34.66
CA ALA A 395 -16.93 0.89 -35.70
C ALA A 395 -17.32 2.37 -35.50
N GLU A 396 -18.62 2.68 -35.47
CA GLU A 396 -19.17 4.03 -35.37
C GLU A 396 -18.70 4.78 -34.11
N ASP A 397 -18.46 4.09 -32.99
CA ASP A 397 -17.94 4.76 -31.78
C ASP A 397 -16.50 5.24 -31.97
N GLY A 398 -15.68 4.52 -32.74
CA GLY A 398 -14.34 4.98 -33.08
C GLY A 398 -14.37 6.24 -33.95
N VAL A 399 -15.24 6.26 -34.96
CA VAL A 399 -15.43 7.43 -35.83
C VAL A 399 -15.94 8.62 -35.01
N LYS A 400 -16.94 8.41 -34.14
CA LYS A 400 -17.48 9.45 -33.27
C LYS A 400 -16.43 9.97 -32.27
N PHE A 401 -15.63 9.08 -31.69
CA PHE A 401 -14.58 9.45 -30.73
C PHE A 401 -13.55 10.41 -31.32
N PHE A 402 -13.19 10.24 -32.58
CA PHE A 402 -12.29 11.14 -33.29
C PHE A 402 -12.99 12.25 -34.09
N ASP A 403 -14.27 12.53 -33.81
CA ASP A 403 -15.07 13.56 -34.47
C ASP A 403 -15.11 13.44 -36.00
N GLY A 404 -15.18 12.20 -36.51
CA GLY A 404 -15.20 11.93 -37.94
C GLY A 404 -13.90 12.28 -38.68
N GLN A 405 -12.81 12.61 -37.98
CA GLN A 405 -11.54 12.93 -38.59
C GLN A 405 -10.95 11.72 -39.32
N SER A 406 -10.53 11.93 -40.57
CA SER A 406 -9.85 10.94 -41.40
C SER A 406 -8.40 11.32 -41.72
N SER A 407 -7.98 12.54 -41.40
CA SER A 407 -6.60 12.98 -41.57
C SER A 407 -5.72 12.38 -40.49
N VAL A 408 -4.68 11.64 -40.90
CA VAL A 408 -3.67 11.05 -39.99
C VAL A 408 -3.10 12.10 -39.04
N LYS A 409 -2.80 13.32 -39.53
CA LYS A 409 -2.26 14.40 -38.71
C LYS A 409 -3.25 14.89 -37.64
N ALA A 410 -4.53 14.97 -37.98
CA ALA A 410 -5.57 15.39 -37.03
C ALA A 410 -5.80 14.31 -35.96
N LEU A 411 -5.83 13.04 -36.38
CA LEU A 411 -5.90 11.89 -35.48
C LEU A 411 -4.70 11.82 -34.54
N GLU A 412 -3.49 12.05 -35.06
CA GLU A 412 -2.26 12.07 -34.29
C GLU A 412 -2.24 13.19 -33.26
N SER A 413 -2.65 14.41 -33.64
CA SER A 413 -2.75 15.53 -32.71
C SER A 413 -3.73 15.25 -31.57
N LYS A 414 -4.92 14.70 -31.89
CA LYS A 414 -5.92 14.32 -30.89
C LYS A 414 -5.43 13.20 -29.97
N LEU A 415 -4.76 12.19 -30.53
CA LEU A 415 -4.18 11.08 -29.79
C LEU A 415 -3.05 11.55 -28.85
N ASN A 416 -2.18 12.44 -29.32
CA ASN A 416 -1.11 13.02 -28.53
C ASN A 416 -1.63 13.84 -27.36
N ALA A 417 -2.67 14.66 -27.57
CA ALA A 417 -3.34 15.39 -26.50
C ALA A 417 -3.94 14.44 -25.44
N LEU A 418 -4.58 13.36 -25.89
CA LEU A 418 -5.16 12.34 -25.01
C LEU A 418 -4.11 11.56 -24.20
N LEU A 419 -2.96 11.26 -24.81
CA LEU A 419 -1.87 10.48 -24.21
C LEU A 419 -0.86 11.35 -23.44
N GLY A 420 -1.07 12.67 -23.37
CA GLY A 420 -0.19 13.62 -22.69
C GLY A 420 1.20 13.71 -23.30
N VAL A 421 1.30 13.62 -24.63
CA VAL A 421 2.55 13.79 -25.38
C VAL A 421 2.80 15.28 -25.58
N ILE A 422 3.94 15.77 -25.10
CA ILE A 422 4.40 17.14 -25.36
C ILE A 422 5.16 17.12 -26.69
N ALA A 423 4.69 17.88 -27.68
CA ALA A 423 5.43 18.12 -28.91
C ALA A 423 6.23 19.42 -28.75
N ASP A 424 7.56 19.36 -28.87
CA ASP A 424 8.36 20.57 -29.07
C ASP A 424 8.03 21.15 -30.46
N ASN A 425 8.11 22.48 -30.60
CA ASN A 425 7.77 23.20 -31.84
C ASN A 425 8.56 22.73 -33.09
N ASP A 426 9.65 21.98 -32.90
CA ASP A 426 10.50 21.44 -33.97
C ASP A 426 10.23 19.96 -34.31
N GLY A 427 9.21 19.34 -33.70
CA GLY A 427 8.77 17.98 -34.05
C GLY A 427 9.66 16.83 -33.54
N GLU A 428 10.72 17.12 -32.79
CA GLU A 428 11.51 16.11 -32.08
C GLU A 428 10.98 15.88 -30.66
N GLN A 429 10.72 14.61 -30.33
CA GLN A 429 10.26 14.17 -29.01
C GLN A 429 11.47 14.03 -28.08
N ASN A 430 11.88 15.11 -27.41
CA ASN A 430 13.04 15.09 -26.52
C ASN A 430 12.76 14.43 -25.17
N ASP A 431 11.52 14.54 -24.65
CA ASP A 431 11.10 13.87 -23.41
C ASP A 431 10.05 12.78 -23.73
N THR A 432 10.39 11.54 -23.39
CA THR A 432 9.49 10.37 -23.53
C THR A 432 8.51 10.25 -22.38
N ARG A 433 8.68 11.08 -21.34
CA ARG A 433 7.79 11.16 -20.19
C ARG A 433 6.44 11.76 -20.58
N ARG A 434 5.39 10.99 -20.37
CA ARG A 434 4.01 11.42 -20.61
C ARG A 434 3.26 11.58 -19.30
N ASN A 435 2.47 12.63 -19.20
CA ASN A 435 1.49 12.81 -18.12
C ASN A 435 0.11 13.03 -18.74
N PRO A 436 -0.62 11.94 -19.05
CA PRO A 436 -1.93 12.05 -19.66
C PRO A 436 -2.88 12.87 -18.77
N PRO A 437 -3.71 13.75 -19.36
CA PRO A 437 -4.69 14.51 -18.61
C PRO A 437 -5.81 13.60 -18.07
N TRP A 438 -6.54 14.10 -17.07
CA TRP A 438 -7.79 13.48 -16.62
C TRP A 438 -8.91 13.87 -17.57
N VAL A 439 -9.61 12.88 -18.11
CA VAL A 439 -10.66 13.02 -19.14
C VAL A 439 -11.93 12.28 -18.73
N GLN A 440 -13.06 12.70 -19.29
CA GLN A 440 -14.35 12.04 -19.10
C GLN A 440 -14.57 10.99 -20.18
N ILE A 441 -15.00 9.79 -19.78
CA ILE A 441 -15.29 8.71 -20.72
C ILE A 441 -16.57 7.98 -20.31
N CYS A 442 -17.43 7.72 -21.28
CA CYS A 442 -18.56 6.81 -21.15
C CYS A 442 -18.15 5.38 -21.54
N LEU A 443 -18.34 4.44 -20.62
CA LEU A 443 -17.97 3.03 -20.76
C LEU A 443 -19.21 2.14 -20.73
N LYS A 444 -19.25 1.12 -21.58
CA LYS A 444 -20.28 0.08 -21.57
C LYS A 444 -19.63 -1.27 -21.32
N SER A 445 -20.05 -1.98 -20.27
CA SER A 445 -19.65 -3.37 -20.05
C SER A 445 -20.47 -4.31 -20.94
N GLN A 446 -19.81 -5.34 -21.46
CA GLN A 446 -20.44 -6.43 -22.22
C GLN A 446 -19.72 -7.73 -21.91
N SER A 447 -20.42 -8.86 -21.89
CA SER A 447 -19.77 -10.18 -21.82
C SER A 447 -19.64 -10.77 -23.21
N ASP A 448 -18.49 -11.38 -23.47
CA ASP A 448 -18.31 -12.20 -24.65
C ASP A 448 -18.94 -13.59 -24.47
N LYS A 449 -18.89 -14.42 -25.53
CA LYS A 449 -19.41 -15.79 -25.53
C LYS A 449 -18.71 -16.71 -24.52
N SER A 450 -17.51 -16.34 -24.06
CA SER A 450 -16.75 -17.08 -23.04
C SER A 450 -17.09 -16.63 -21.61
N GLY A 451 -17.96 -15.62 -21.45
CA GLY A 451 -18.32 -15.04 -20.17
C GLY A 451 -17.35 -13.97 -19.68
N SER A 452 -16.26 -13.70 -20.40
CA SER A 452 -15.31 -12.64 -20.05
C SER A 452 -15.93 -11.27 -20.32
N ARG A 453 -15.76 -10.35 -19.37
CA ARG A 453 -16.30 -8.99 -19.45
C ARG A 453 -15.32 -8.09 -20.19
N HIS A 454 -15.80 -7.39 -21.20
CA HIS A 454 -15.05 -6.39 -21.99
C HIS A 454 -15.73 -5.03 -21.87
N TYR A 455 -14.96 -3.97 -22.06
CA TYR A 455 -15.41 -2.59 -21.93
C TYR A 455 -15.31 -1.87 -23.26
N ARG A 456 -16.40 -1.22 -23.68
CA ARG A 456 -16.46 -0.42 -24.91
C ARG A 456 -16.62 1.05 -24.56
N ILE A 457 -15.87 1.91 -25.22
CA ILE A 457 -16.09 3.36 -25.14
C ILE A 457 -17.20 3.72 -26.12
N PHE A 458 -18.16 4.52 -25.67
CA PHE A 458 -19.27 5.01 -26.48
C PHE A 458 -19.60 6.45 -26.07
N GLY A 459 -20.34 7.18 -26.90
CA GLY A 459 -20.88 8.50 -26.56
C GLY A 459 -19.86 9.49 -25.98
N THR A 460 -18.61 9.40 -26.44
CA THR A 460 -17.46 10.22 -26.02
C THR A 460 -16.77 10.73 -27.28
N LYS A 461 -16.36 12.00 -27.30
CA LYS A 461 -15.73 12.68 -28.43
C LYS A 461 -14.47 13.42 -27.96
N LEU A 462 -13.38 13.36 -28.73
CA LEU A 462 -12.20 14.20 -28.51
C LEU A 462 -12.39 15.58 -29.12
N VAL A 463 -12.28 16.62 -28.30
CA VAL A 463 -12.45 18.02 -28.73
C VAL A 463 -11.13 18.80 -28.82
N ALA A 464 -10.04 18.23 -28.30
CA ALA A 464 -8.69 18.79 -28.40
C ALA A 464 -8.20 18.99 -29.84
#